data_AF-A0A7D9DYC9-F1
#
_entry.id   AF-A0A7D9DYC9-F1
#
_cell.length_a   1.000
_cell.length_b   1.000
_cell.length_c   1.000
_cell.angle_alpha   90.00
_cell.angle_beta   90.00
_cell.angle_gamma   90.00
#
_symmetry.space_group_name_H-M   'P 1'
#
loop_
_entity.id
_entity.type
_entity.pdbx_description
1 polymer ?
#
loop_
_entity_poly.entity_id
_entity_poly.type
_entity_poly.pdbx_seq_one_letter_code
_entity_poly.pdbx_strand_id
1 'polypeptide(L)'
;MLHHWFINTDGNGATIRTILFYRPYNSCKETGPVLLIQFVNVVGNVVTGHANVMSNTKVKDVIGSESTFEYNSTLWENKESFNIEAGQTALDLEETKLPTFWSTSFKELCIGMKVGNDLNFLSFSYPASSLYTLFADRIYRSTNITRGEWKSLLAGSSLQTGCRKQGFNVDSHFVDVRLGYIGNEQNDCLSTDSYIGIGSNSGKNTWCHSQRSKTHVNIAGNFAGCSADNGNVDITAMAYLLVR
;
A
#
# COMPACT_ATOMS: atom_id res chain seq x y z
N MET A 1 27.10 12.49 -9.89
CA MET A 1 27.60 13.78 -9.36
C MET A 1 26.80 14.09 -8.09
N LEU A 2 27.47 14.09 -6.94
CA LEU A 2 26.92 14.46 -5.63
C LEU A 2 26.60 15.95 -5.59
N HIS A 3 25.55 16.35 -4.90
CA HIS A 3 25.49 17.68 -4.25
C HIS A 3 24.79 17.55 -2.89
N HIS A 4 25.54 17.87 -1.84
CA HIS A 4 25.09 18.04 -0.46
C HIS A 4 24.29 19.34 -0.31
N TRP A 5 23.42 19.39 0.70
CA TRP A 5 22.92 20.64 1.27
C TRP A 5 22.88 20.54 2.80
N PHE A 6 23.40 21.57 3.47
CA PHE A 6 23.34 21.76 4.91
C PHE A 6 22.10 22.58 5.29
N ILE A 7 21.53 22.33 6.47
CA ILE A 7 20.59 23.25 7.12
C ILE A 7 21.32 23.84 8.34
N ASN A 8 21.36 25.18 8.41
CA ASN A 8 21.74 25.90 9.62
C ASN A 8 20.45 26.51 10.21
N THR A 9 20.21 26.35 11.50
CA THR A 9 19.05 26.94 12.18
C THR A 9 19.54 27.86 13.29
N ASP A 10 19.53 29.16 13.02
CA ASP A 10 19.48 30.19 14.06
C ASP A 10 18.04 30.68 14.18
N GLY A 11 17.58 30.82 15.43
CA GLY A 11 16.18 30.97 15.80
C GLY A 11 15.46 32.18 15.17
N ASN A 12 14.25 31.90 14.69
CA ASN A 12 13.09 32.77 14.43
C ASN A 12 12.55 32.60 13.01
N GLY A 13 11.47 31.81 12.88
CA GLY A 13 10.65 31.71 11.68
C GLY A 13 10.92 30.47 10.84
N ALA A 14 10.31 29.35 11.22
CA ALA A 14 10.36 28.12 10.42
C ALA A 14 9.66 28.35 9.07
N THR A 15 10.45 28.44 8.00
CA THR A 15 9.97 28.34 6.62
C THR A 15 10.17 26.90 6.18
N ILE A 16 9.10 26.12 6.01
CA ILE A 16 9.18 24.77 5.44
C ILE A 16 9.57 24.92 3.96
N ARG A 17 10.81 24.61 3.62
CA ARG A 17 11.27 24.49 2.23
C ARG A 17 11.27 23.02 1.84
N THR A 18 10.33 22.65 0.99
CA THR A 18 10.22 21.33 0.37
C THR A 18 11.53 20.96 -0.33
N ILE A 19 12.13 19.83 0.05
CA ILE A 19 13.28 19.25 -0.64
C ILE A 19 12.76 18.52 -1.90
N LEU A 20 13.01 19.10 -3.06
CA LEU A 20 12.73 18.48 -4.36
C LEU A 20 14.00 17.80 -4.87
N PHE A 21 14.02 16.47 -4.88
CA PHE A 21 15.00 15.71 -5.63
C PHE A 21 14.55 15.64 -7.10
N TYR A 22 15.37 16.16 -8.02
CA TYR A 22 15.14 16.09 -9.47
C TYR A 22 16.28 15.31 -10.13
N ARG A 23 15.99 14.14 -10.72
CA ARG A 23 16.80 13.46 -11.74
C ARG A 23 15.89 12.78 -12.79
N PRO A 24 16.31 12.66 -14.06
CA PRO A 24 15.39 12.28 -15.14
C PRO A 24 15.32 10.76 -15.40
N TYR A 25 14.05 10.29 -15.46
CA TYR A 25 13.42 9.26 -16.32
C TYR A 25 13.89 7.79 -16.25
N ASN A 26 13.12 6.97 -15.51
CA ASN A 26 12.46 5.72 -16.00
C ASN A 26 11.91 4.82 -14.87
N SER A 27 11.96 5.23 -13.60
CA SER A 27 11.39 4.44 -12.51
C SER A 27 10.83 5.33 -11.40
N CYS A 28 9.76 4.88 -10.74
CA CYS A 28 9.18 5.54 -9.57
C CYS A 28 10.14 5.64 -8.37
N LYS A 29 11.34 5.06 -8.48
CA LYS A 29 12.40 5.10 -7.47
C LYS A 29 12.98 6.51 -7.29
N GLU A 30 12.72 7.45 -8.20
CA GLU A 30 13.37 8.76 -8.23
C GLU A 30 12.40 9.95 -8.14
N THR A 31 11.11 9.73 -7.88
CA THR A 31 10.21 10.81 -7.47
C THR A 31 10.58 11.25 -6.05
N GLY A 32 10.79 12.55 -5.82
CA GLY A 32 10.89 13.11 -4.46
C GLY A 32 9.68 12.69 -3.59
N PRO A 33 9.75 12.79 -2.25
CA PRO A 33 8.79 12.16 -1.36
C PRO A 33 7.42 12.80 -1.55
N VAL A 34 6.56 12.17 -2.34
CA VAL A 34 5.16 12.54 -2.46
C VAL A 34 4.34 11.32 -2.12
N LEU A 35 4.12 11.19 -0.82
CA LEU A 35 3.24 10.24 -0.15
C LEU A 35 3.74 8.78 -0.12
N LEU A 36 3.60 8.21 1.07
CA LEU A 36 4.19 6.96 1.48
C LEU A 36 3.14 6.30 2.38
N ILE A 37 2.01 5.83 1.81
CA ILE A 37 1.07 5.05 2.62
C ILE A 37 1.66 3.67 2.74
N GLN A 38 2.37 3.48 3.83
CA GLN A 38 3.00 2.24 4.22
C GLN A 38 1.99 1.33 4.93
N PHE A 39 2.19 0.02 4.91
CA PHE A 39 1.32 -0.99 5.53
C PHE A 39 2.19 -2.15 6.03
N VAL A 40 2.30 -2.36 7.34
CA VAL A 40 3.05 -3.52 7.87
C VAL A 40 2.09 -4.64 8.26
N ASN A 41 2.39 -5.86 7.82
CA ASN A 41 2.05 -7.07 8.57
C ASN A 41 3.19 -8.08 8.41
N VAL A 42 3.84 -8.44 9.52
CA VAL A 42 4.90 -9.45 9.57
C VAL A 42 4.32 -10.72 10.17
N VAL A 43 4.54 -11.87 9.52
CA VAL A 43 4.35 -13.19 10.14
C VAL A 43 5.60 -14.03 9.91
N GLY A 44 6.18 -14.54 10.99
CA GLY A 44 7.24 -15.56 10.95
C GLY A 44 7.83 -15.85 12.32
N ASN A 45 7.58 -17.05 12.86
CA ASN A 45 8.23 -17.56 14.07
C ASN A 45 9.71 -17.88 13.79
N VAL A 46 10.64 -17.41 14.63
CA VAL A 46 12.00 -17.95 14.71
C VAL A 46 12.27 -18.38 16.16
N VAL A 47 12.46 -19.68 16.34
CA VAL A 47 13.03 -20.27 17.56
C VAL A 47 14.54 -20.33 17.41
N THR A 48 15.27 -19.54 18.20
CA THR A 48 16.67 -19.76 18.61
C THR A 48 16.91 -18.89 19.85
N GLY A 49 17.29 -19.40 21.03
CA GLY A 49 18.59 -20.02 21.30
C GLY A 49 19.56 -18.96 21.86
N HIS A 50 19.89 -19.06 23.16
CA HIS A 50 20.62 -18.10 24.01
C HIS A 50 21.87 -17.40 23.41
N ALA A 51 21.96 -16.07 23.58
CA ALA A 51 23.17 -15.34 24.00
C ALA A 51 22.82 -13.89 24.44
N ASN A 52 23.28 -13.49 25.63
CA ASN A 52 23.09 -12.16 26.22
C ASN A 52 23.96 -11.10 25.56
N VAL A 53 23.35 -10.05 25.01
CA VAL A 53 23.94 -8.71 24.90
C VAL A 53 22.86 -7.70 25.27
N MET A 54 23.06 -6.96 26.37
CA MET A 54 22.17 -5.87 26.77
C MET A 54 22.37 -4.67 25.85
N SER A 55 21.55 -4.56 24.81
CA SER A 55 21.16 -3.27 24.21
C SER A 55 19.68 -3.06 24.51
N ASN A 56 19.34 -2.06 25.32
CA ASN A 56 17.96 -1.65 25.57
C ASN A 56 17.39 -0.94 24.33
N THR A 57 17.13 -1.72 23.28
CA THR A 57 16.11 -1.41 22.30
C THR A 57 15.01 -2.42 22.54
N LYS A 58 13.86 -1.96 23.05
CA LYS A 58 12.66 -2.78 23.09
C LYS A 58 12.35 -3.18 21.64
N VAL A 59 12.74 -4.39 21.26
CA VAL A 59 12.14 -5.10 20.14
C VAL A 59 10.71 -5.34 20.57
N LYS A 60 9.83 -4.45 20.13
CA LYS A 60 8.40 -4.64 20.32
C LYS A 60 8.04 -5.78 19.39
N ASP A 61 7.71 -6.93 19.97
CA ASP A 61 6.98 -7.98 19.28
C ASP A 61 5.74 -7.35 18.62
N VAL A 62 5.80 -7.11 17.31
CA VAL A 62 4.66 -6.57 16.55
C VAL A 62 3.84 -7.76 16.05
N ILE A 63 2.98 -8.26 16.93
CA ILE A 63 1.83 -9.04 16.51
C ILE A 63 0.89 -8.05 15.81
N GLY A 64 0.67 -8.29 14.52
CA GLY A 64 -0.04 -7.41 13.60
C GLY A 64 -1.53 -7.27 13.90
N SER A 65 -1.96 -6.02 14.06
CA SER A 65 -3.37 -5.62 14.01
C SER A 65 -3.59 -4.14 13.65
N GLU A 66 -2.60 -3.39 13.17
CA GLU A 66 -2.81 -1.97 12.88
C GLU A 66 -3.67 -1.86 11.60
N SER A 67 -4.97 -1.71 11.78
CA SER A 67 -5.99 -1.48 10.74
C SER A 67 -5.98 -0.02 10.24
N THR A 68 -4.87 0.69 10.43
CA THR A 68 -4.74 2.15 10.27
C THR A 68 -5.30 2.64 8.94
N PHE A 69 -4.98 1.93 7.86
CA PHE A 69 -5.38 2.27 6.51
C PHE A 69 -6.24 1.19 5.87
N GLU A 70 -6.99 0.42 6.67
CA GLU A 70 -8.03 -0.48 6.14
C GLU A 70 -9.02 0.26 5.24
N TYR A 71 -9.81 -0.49 4.45
CA TYR A 71 -10.77 0.10 3.52
C TYR A 71 -11.65 1.17 4.17
N ASN A 72 -12.16 0.93 5.38
CA ASN A 72 -13.08 1.86 6.05
C ASN A 72 -12.41 2.97 6.86
N SER A 73 -11.07 3.04 6.90
CA SER A 73 -10.36 4.06 7.66
C SER A 73 -10.75 5.47 7.23
N THR A 74 -11.04 6.33 8.21
CA THR A 74 -11.32 7.75 7.99
C THR A 74 -10.08 8.52 7.51
N LEU A 75 -8.88 7.94 7.62
CA LEU A 75 -7.64 8.51 7.09
C LEU A 75 -7.65 8.59 5.56
N TRP A 76 -8.49 7.83 4.85
CA TRP A 76 -8.69 8.02 3.41
C TRP A 76 -9.51 9.27 3.06
N GLU A 77 -10.28 9.77 4.04
CA GLU A 77 -11.40 10.70 3.83
C GLU A 77 -11.20 12.06 4.52
N ASN A 78 -10.20 12.18 5.39
CA ASN A 78 -9.87 13.42 6.08
C ASN A 78 -8.60 14.09 5.54
N LYS A 79 -8.36 15.33 5.95
CA LYS A 79 -7.13 16.09 5.65
C LYS A 79 -6.21 16.17 6.87
N GLU A 80 -6.14 15.07 7.61
CA GLU A 80 -5.25 14.92 8.76
C GLU A 80 -4.01 14.13 8.35
N SER A 81 -2.87 14.51 8.93
CA SER A 81 -1.62 13.78 8.76
C SER A 81 -1.56 12.61 9.75
N PHE A 82 -0.81 11.58 9.40
CA PHE A 82 -0.50 10.46 10.29
C PHE A 82 1.00 10.22 10.26
N ASN A 83 1.64 10.13 11.43
CA ASN A 83 3.06 9.79 11.59
C ASN A 83 3.99 10.52 10.58
N ILE A 84 4.02 11.85 10.64
CA ILE A 84 4.77 12.67 9.67
C ILE A 84 6.27 12.38 9.73
N GLU A 85 6.79 12.04 10.91
CA GLU A 85 8.21 11.75 11.14
C GLU A 85 8.70 10.58 10.29
N ALA A 86 7.89 9.52 10.15
CA ALA A 86 8.18 8.40 9.24
C ALA A 86 8.28 8.83 7.76
N GLY A 87 7.67 9.95 7.37
CA GLY A 87 7.82 10.50 6.02
C GLY A 87 9.19 11.11 5.73
N GLN A 88 10.06 11.27 6.73
CA GLN A 88 11.42 11.77 6.56
C GLN A 88 12.35 10.70 5.98
N THR A 89 12.03 9.43 6.21
CA THR A 89 12.74 8.27 5.72
C THR A 89 11.96 7.66 4.55
N ALA A 90 12.49 7.81 3.34
CA ALA A 90 11.80 7.34 2.14
C ALA A 90 11.86 5.81 2.03
N LEU A 91 10.72 5.19 1.69
CA LEU A 91 10.60 3.74 1.40
C LEU A 91 11.04 2.82 2.55
N ASP A 92 10.82 3.25 3.79
CA ASP A 92 11.05 2.42 4.98
C ASP A 92 9.86 1.46 5.23
N LEU A 93 9.66 1.06 6.49
CA LEU A 93 8.56 0.17 6.90
C LEU A 93 7.58 0.82 7.91
N GLU A 94 7.58 2.14 8.08
CA GLU A 94 6.69 2.89 8.96
C GLU A 94 5.50 3.55 8.22
N GLU A 95 4.27 3.28 8.69
CA GLU A 95 3.00 3.90 8.26
C GLU A 95 3.02 5.42 8.31
N THR A 96 2.70 6.12 7.21
CA THR A 96 2.56 7.60 7.20
C THR A 96 1.48 8.10 6.23
N LYS A 97 0.91 9.26 6.55
CA LYS A 97 0.08 10.06 5.65
C LYS A 97 0.52 11.51 5.75
N LEU A 98 0.99 12.05 4.64
CA LEU A 98 1.56 13.39 4.56
C LEU A 98 0.55 14.38 3.98
N PRO A 99 0.71 15.69 4.23
CA PRO A 99 -0.13 16.74 3.62
C PRO A 99 -0.22 16.71 2.11
N THR A 100 0.78 16.12 1.44
CA THR A 100 0.78 15.91 -0.01
C THR A 100 -0.38 15.02 -0.48
N PHE A 101 -0.94 14.16 0.39
CA PHE A 101 -2.12 13.34 0.09
C PHE A 101 -3.30 14.18 -0.41
N TRP A 102 -3.52 15.37 0.16
CA TRP A 102 -4.66 16.25 -0.17
C TRP A 102 -4.30 17.57 -0.81
N SER A 103 -3.00 17.88 -0.96
CA SER A 103 -2.52 19.18 -1.46
C SER A 103 -1.69 19.11 -2.75
N THR A 104 -1.40 17.92 -3.26
CA THR A 104 -0.56 17.74 -4.46
C THR A 104 -1.36 17.22 -5.63
N SER A 105 -1.45 18.02 -6.70
CA SER A 105 -1.96 17.58 -7.99
C SER A 105 -0.89 16.77 -8.75
N PHE A 106 -1.35 15.86 -9.61
CA PHE A 106 -0.46 14.97 -10.34
C PHE A 106 -1.08 14.53 -11.67
N LYS A 107 -0.23 13.99 -12.55
CA LYS A 107 -0.60 13.41 -13.85
C LYS A 107 -0.38 11.91 -13.87
N GLU A 108 0.54 11.42 -13.06
CA GLU A 108 0.89 10.00 -12.98
C GLU A 108 0.87 9.52 -11.53
N LEU A 109 0.33 8.32 -11.34
CA LEU A 109 0.37 7.60 -10.08
C LEU A 109 1.37 6.45 -10.20
N CYS A 110 2.09 6.20 -9.12
CA CYS A 110 2.90 5.02 -8.97
C CYS A 110 2.60 4.26 -7.69
N ILE A 111 2.41 2.95 -7.86
CA ILE A 111 2.16 2.00 -6.80
C ILE A 111 3.45 1.23 -6.58
N GLY A 112 3.97 1.25 -5.35
CA GLY A 112 5.06 0.38 -4.92
C GLY A 112 4.55 -0.71 -4.00
N MET A 113 5.11 -1.92 -4.09
CA MET A 113 4.91 -2.97 -3.10
C MET A 113 6.23 -3.64 -2.77
N LYS A 114 6.49 -3.81 -1.46
CA LYS A 114 7.72 -4.38 -0.91
C LYS A 114 7.44 -5.60 -0.04
N VAL A 115 8.15 -6.69 -0.32
CA VAL A 115 8.17 -7.92 0.47
C VAL A 115 9.63 -8.28 0.73
N GLY A 116 10.06 -8.22 1.99
CA GLY A 116 11.48 -8.35 2.32
C GLY A 116 12.33 -7.29 1.59
N ASN A 117 13.24 -7.74 0.73
CA ASN A 117 14.09 -6.87 -0.07
C ASN A 117 13.55 -6.58 -1.48
N ASP A 118 12.50 -7.29 -1.90
CA ASP A 118 11.91 -7.13 -3.23
C ASP A 118 10.94 -5.97 -3.22
N LEU A 119 11.25 -4.91 -3.97
CA LEU A 119 10.41 -3.72 -4.14
C LEU A 119 10.14 -3.51 -5.63
N ASN A 120 8.88 -3.70 -6.03
CA ASN A 120 8.41 -3.52 -7.39
C ASN A 120 7.48 -2.32 -7.49
N PHE A 121 7.43 -1.73 -8.67
CA PHE A 121 6.64 -0.55 -8.96
C PHE A 121 5.79 -0.73 -10.20
N LEU A 122 4.61 -0.12 -10.18
CA LEU A 122 3.69 0.01 -11.29
C LEU A 122 3.27 1.48 -11.42
N SER A 123 3.61 2.11 -12.54
CA SER A 123 3.22 3.49 -12.85
C SER A 123 2.19 3.56 -13.96
N PHE A 124 1.24 4.49 -13.86
CA PHE A 124 0.24 4.73 -14.90
C PHE A 124 -0.29 6.17 -14.86
N SER A 125 -0.65 6.69 -16.03
CA SER A 125 -1.25 8.04 -16.15
C SER A 125 -2.65 8.06 -15.55
N TYR A 126 -2.86 8.93 -14.56
CA TYR A 126 -4.16 9.18 -13.95
C TYR A 126 -4.21 10.61 -13.37
N PRO A 127 -4.48 11.64 -14.18
CA PRO A 127 -4.46 13.01 -13.71
C PRO A 127 -5.54 13.29 -12.65
N ALA A 128 -5.15 13.88 -11.53
CA ALA A 128 -6.06 14.27 -10.45
C ALA A 128 -5.53 15.49 -9.68
N SER A 129 -6.43 16.18 -8.97
CA SER A 129 -6.04 17.33 -8.15
C SER A 129 -5.40 16.93 -6.82
N SER A 130 -5.65 15.71 -6.33
CA SER A 130 -4.94 15.07 -5.21
C SER A 130 -5.38 13.61 -5.03
N LEU A 131 -4.63 12.82 -4.25
CA LEU A 131 -5.06 11.46 -3.91
C LEU A 131 -6.32 11.48 -3.05
N TYR A 132 -6.44 12.46 -2.16
CA TYR A 132 -7.67 12.74 -1.42
C TYR A 132 -8.90 12.80 -2.33
N THR A 133 -8.83 13.50 -3.47
CA THR A 133 -9.98 13.58 -4.39
C THR A 133 -10.33 12.27 -5.11
N LEU A 134 -9.45 11.27 -5.08
CA LEU A 134 -9.71 9.94 -5.62
C LEU A 134 -10.27 8.97 -4.56
N PHE A 135 -9.90 9.14 -3.29
CA PHE A 135 -10.29 8.22 -2.20
C PHE A 135 -11.46 8.71 -1.35
N ALA A 136 -11.53 10.02 -1.07
CA ALA A 136 -12.36 10.56 0.02
C ALA A 136 -13.87 10.42 -0.20
N ASP A 137 -14.33 10.39 -1.45
CA ASP A 137 -15.76 10.28 -1.76
C ASP A 137 -16.26 8.84 -1.86
N ARG A 138 -15.39 7.84 -1.69
CA ARG A 138 -15.69 6.41 -1.86
C ARG A 138 -16.26 6.03 -3.23
N ILE A 139 -16.17 6.90 -4.23
CA ILE A 139 -16.72 6.61 -5.56
C ILE A 139 -15.76 5.67 -6.30
N TYR A 140 -16.29 4.57 -6.82
CA TYR A 140 -15.54 3.65 -7.67
C TYR A 140 -15.07 4.36 -8.94
N ARG A 141 -13.78 4.20 -9.26
CA ARG A 141 -13.19 4.70 -10.51
C ARG A 141 -12.27 3.65 -11.11
N SER A 142 -12.60 3.15 -12.30
CA SER A 142 -11.76 2.21 -13.03
C SER A 142 -10.41 2.82 -13.44
N THR A 143 -9.36 2.01 -13.46
CA THR A 143 -8.12 2.37 -14.19
C THR A 143 -8.03 1.58 -15.50
N ASN A 144 -6.93 1.68 -16.24
CA ASN A 144 -6.66 0.87 -17.44
C ASN A 144 -5.47 -0.09 -17.23
N ILE A 145 -5.23 -0.50 -15.98
CA ILE A 145 -4.16 -1.42 -15.62
C ILE A 145 -4.61 -2.86 -15.89
N THR A 146 -3.78 -3.62 -16.59
CA THR A 146 -4.02 -5.03 -16.85
C THR A 146 -3.79 -5.87 -15.61
N ARG A 147 -4.42 -7.05 -15.57
CA ARG A 147 -4.16 -8.03 -14.51
C ARG A 147 -2.68 -8.41 -14.39
N GLY A 148 -1.98 -8.55 -15.52
CA GLY A 148 -0.56 -8.89 -15.53
C GLY A 148 0.29 -7.81 -14.86
N GLU A 149 -0.02 -6.54 -15.13
CA GLU A 149 0.64 -5.39 -14.47
C GLU A 149 0.36 -5.36 -12.97
N TRP A 150 -0.88 -5.58 -12.53
CA TRP A 150 -1.18 -5.72 -11.11
C TRP A 150 -0.36 -6.84 -10.47
N LYS A 151 -0.33 -8.03 -11.08
CA LYS A 151 0.45 -9.17 -10.62
C LYS A 151 1.96 -8.93 -10.62
N SER A 152 2.47 -8.00 -11.44
CA SER A 152 3.90 -7.66 -11.49
C SER A 152 4.43 -6.98 -10.22
N LEU A 153 3.53 -6.41 -9.39
CA LEU A 153 3.91 -5.83 -8.10
C LEU A 153 4.44 -6.89 -7.11
N LEU A 154 3.97 -8.14 -7.22
CA LEU A 154 4.26 -9.20 -6.25
C LEU A 154 4.55 -10.52 -6.97
N ALA A 155 5.79 -10.99 -6.83
CA ALA A 155 6.20 -12.30 -7.30
C ALA A 155 5.36 -13.40 -6.63
N GLY A 156 4.89 -14.36 -7.42
CA GLY A 156 4.04 -15.45 -6.93
C GLY A 156 2.59 -15.06 -6.65
N SER A 157 2.16 -13.83 -6.99
CA SER A 157 0.77 -13.42 -6.82
C SER A 157 -0.23 -14.30 -7.56
N SER A 158 -1.46 -14.35 -7.06
CA SER A 158 -2.55 -15.17 -7.57
C SER A 158 -3.86 -14.39 -7.58
N LEU A 159 -4.70 -14.64 -8.58
CA LEU A 159 -6.03 -14.03 -8.70
C LEU A 159 -7.00 -15.03 -9.33
N GLN A 160 -8.28 -14.95 -8.97
CA GLN A 160 -9.32 -15.67 -9.70
C GLN A 160 -9.62 -14.98 -11.05
N THR A 161 -10.13 -15.73 -12.04
CA THR A 161 -10.06 -15.33 -13.46
C THR A 161 -11.36 -14.86 -14.13
N GLY A 162 -12.50 -15.08 -13.48
CA GLY A 162 -13.83 -14.74 -14.00
C GLY A 162 -14.05 -13.23 -13.98
N CYS A 163 -14.45 -12.70 -12.82
CA CYS A 163 -14.65 -11.27 -12.59
C CYS A 163 -13.32 -10.49 -12.62
N ARG A 164 -13.38 -9.27 -13.15
CA ARG A 164 -12.23 -8.36 -13.25
C ARG A 164 -12.68 -6.92 -12.95
N LYS A 165 -12.67 -6.54 -11.67
CA LYS A 165 -12.94 -5.14 -11.25
C LYS A 165 -11.68 -4.56 -10.65
N GLN A 166 -11.27 -3.38 -11.10
CA GLN A 166 -10.05 -2.74 -10.61
C GLN A 166 -10.16 -1.22 -10.63
N GLY A 167 -9.31 -0.56 -9.85
CA GLY A 167 -9.18 0.89 -9.78
C GLY A 167 -9.30 1.41 -8.35
N PHE A 168 -9.87 2.61 -8.19
CA PHE A 168 -10.06 3.27 -6.89
C PHE A 168 -11.41 2.91 -6.28
N ASN A 169 -11.46 2.80 -4.94
CA ASN A 169 -12.62 2.44 -4.13
C ASN A 169 -13.37 1.24 -4.72
N VAL A 170 -12.62 0.17 -4.95
CA VAL A 170 -13.14 -1.07 -5.53
C VAL A 170 -13.79 -1.86 -4.41
N ASP A 171 -15.10 -2.01 -4.48
CA ASP A 171 -15.89 -2.75 -3.50
C ASP A 171 -16.53 -4.00 -4.10
N SER A 172 -16.82 -4.96 -3.23
CA SER A 172 -17.65 -6.13 -3.51
C SER A 172 -18.25 -6.63 -2.20
N HIS A 173 -19.07 -7.68 -2.25
CA HIS A 173 -19.70 -8.20 -1.03
C HIS A 173 -18.66 -8.69 -0.02
N PHE A 174 -17.57 -9.31 -0.50
CA PHE A 174 -16.59 -9.99 0.35
C PHE A 174 -15.19 -9.37 0.37
N VAL A 175 -14.81 -8.63 -0.66
CA VAL A 175 -13.50 -8.01 -0.73
C VAL A 175 -13.65 -6.60 -1.23
N ASP A 176 -13.03 -5.67 -0.49
CA ASP A 176 -12.91 -4.27 -0.88
C ASP A 176 -11.44 -3.88 -0.86
N VAL A 177 -11.01 -3.01 -1.76
CA VAL A 177 -9.67 -2.40 -1.80
C VAL A 177 -9.79 -0.93 -2.21
N ARG A 178 -9.04 -0.05 -1.54
CA ARG A 178 -9.03 1.37 -1.88
C ARG A 178 -8.39 1.64 -3.23
N LEU A 179 -7.33 0.93 -3.56
CA LEU A 179 -6.76 0.91 -4.90
C LEU A 179 -6.24 -0.50 -5.19
N GLY A 180 -6.78 -1.15 -6.22
CA GLY A 180 -6.40 -2.53 -6.50
C GLY A 180 -7.21 -3.19 -7.59
N TYR A 181 -7.03 -4.49 -7.68
CA TYR A 181 -7.78 -5.42 -8.51
C TYR A 181 -8.45 -6.44 -7.59
N ILE A 182 -9.73 -6.71 -7.82
CA ILE A 182 -10.48 -7.81 -7.20
C ILE A 182 -10.93 -8.82 -8.27
N GLY A 183 -10.96 -10.09 -7.90
CA GLY A 183 -11.30 -11.21 -8.77
C GLY A 183 -12.22 -12.22 -8.11
N ASN A 184 -12.97 -12.91 -8.95
CA ASN A 184 -13.85 -14.03 -8.60
C ASN A 184 -13.78 -15.11 -9.68
N GLU A 185 -14.14 -16.35 -9.40
CA GLU A 185 -14.34 -17.36 -10.45
C GLU A 185 -15.62 -17.12 -11.27
N GLN A 186 -16.65 -16.50 -10.69
CA GLN A 186 -17.84 -16.06 -11.43
C GLN A 186 -17.61 -14.72 -12.14
N ASN A 187 -18.46 -14.43 -13.14
CA ASN A 187 -18.33 -13.25 -13.99
C ASN A 187 -18.87 -11.94 -13.36
N ASP A 188 -19.80 -12.02 -12.41
CA ASP A 188 -20.63 -10.87 -11.97
C ASP A 188 -19.99 -9.97 -10.87
N CYS A 189 -18.78 -10.27 -10.41
CA CYS A 189 -18.06 -9.50 -9.39
C CYS A 189 -18.81 -9.31 -8.06
N LEU A 190 -19.87 -10.09 -7.80
CA LEU A 190 -20.70 -9.94 -6.60
C LEU A 190 -20.11 -10.64 -5.39
N SER A 191 -19.31 -11.69 -5.59
CA SER A 191 -18.72 -12.51 -4.53
C SER A 191 -17.22 -12.68 -4.69
N THR A 192 -16.46 -11.60 -4.91
CA THR A 192 -15.02 -11.69 -5.12
C THR A 192 -14.27 -12.18 -3.88
N ASP A 193 -13.40 -13.17 -4.05
CA ASP A 193 -12.62 -13.83 -2.98
C ASP A 193 -11.11 -13.74 -3.22
N SER A 194 -10.68 -12.89 -4.16
CA SER A 194 -9.26 -12.60 -4.41
C SER A 194 -9.02 -11.13 -4.70
N TYR A 195 -7.86 -10.61 -4.30
CA TYR A 195 -7.43 -9.26 -4.63
C TYR A 195 -5.92 -9.10 -4.64
N ILE A 196 -5.46 -8.05 -5.32
CA ILE A 196 -4.14 -7.45 -5.13
C ILE A 196 -4.31 -5.94 -5.07
N GLY A 197 -3.77 -5.29 -4.05
CA GLY A 197 -4.02 -3.88 -3.86
C GLY A 197 -3.67 -3.35 -2.48
N ILE A 198 -4.24 -2.20 -2.18
CA ILE A 198 -3.96 -1.38 -1.01
C ILE A 198 -5.27 -0.99 -0.34
N GLY A 199 -5.25 -0.96 1.00
CA GLY A 199 -6.39 -0.57 1.82
C GLY A 199 -7.53 -1.57 1.72
N SER A 200 -7.21 -2.86 1.88
CA SER A 200 -8.21 -3.92 1.90
C SER A 200 -9.02 -3.90 3.20
N ASN A 201 -10.17 -4.58 3.19
CA ASN A 201 -10.96 -4.80 4.40
C ASN A 201 -10.57 -6.14 5.04
N SER A 202 -10.06 -6.12 6.29
CA SER A 202 -9.66 -7.32 7.02
C SER A 202 -10.82 -8.07 7.71
N GLY A 203 -12.06 -7.56 7.62
CA GLY A 203 -13.20 -8.05 8.40
C GLY A 203 -14.22 -8.92 7.66
N LYS A 204 -14.15 -9.02 6.33
CA LYS A 204 -15.09 -9.81 5.53
C LYS A 204 -14.56 -11.24 5.39
N ASN A 205 -15.07 -12.15 6.22
CA ASN A 205 -14.67 -13.56 6.20
C ASN A 205 -15.48 -14.34 5.16
N THR A 206 -14.81 -14.98 4.23
CA THR A 206 -15.43 -15.97 3.33
C THR A 206 -14.86 -17.35 3.59
N TRP A 207 -15.55 -18.40 3.11
CA TRP A 207 -15.02 -19.75 3.18
C TRP A 207 -13.61 -19.83 2.57
N CYS A 208 -13.36 -19.08 1.49
CA CYS A 208 -12.07 -18.97 0.82
C CYS A 208 -11.00 -18.32 1.71
N HIS A 209 -11.36 -17.35 2.57
CA HIS A 209 -10.48 -16.71 3.55
C HIS A 209 -10.19 -17.62 4.75
N SER A 210 -11.21 -18.36 5.21
CA SER A 210 -11.15 -19.21 6.41
C SER A 210 -10.19 -20.41 6.29
N GLN A 211 -9.73 -20.77 5.09
CA GLN A 211 -8.79 -21.88 4.88
C GLN A 211 -7.34 -21.56 5.27
N ARG A 212 -6.99 -20.28 5.50
CA ARG A 212 -5.62 -19.91 5.91
C ARG A 212 -5.54 -19.07 7.18
N SER A 213 -6.55 -18.27 7.48
CA SER A 213 -6.64 -17.54 8.74
C SER A 213 -8.06 -17.04 8.95
N LYS A 214 -8.68 -17.36 10.09
CA LYS A 214 -10.03 -16.85 10.43
C LYS A 214 -10.04 -15.34 10.73
N THR A 215 -8.88 -14.68 10.79
CA THR A 215 -8.74 -13.34 11.39
C THR A 215 -7.84 -12.37 10.62
N HIS A 216 -7.18 -12.76 9.53
CA HIS A 216 -6.19 -11.89 8.89
C HIS A 216 -6.34 -11.90 7.37
N VAL A 217 -6.71 -10.74 6.83
CA VAL A 217 -6.59 -10.39 5.41
C VAL A 217 -5.61 -9.22 5.37
N ASN A 218 -4.60 -9.29 4.50
CA ASN A 218 -3.54 -8.28 4.43
C ASN A 218 -4.11 -6.93 3.96
N ILE A 219 -3.81 -5.83 4.65
CA ILE A 219 -4.32 -4.50 4.26
C ILE A 219 -3.74 -4.06 2.91
N ALA A 220 -2.47 -4.39 2.67
CA ALA A 220 -1.86 -4.26 1.36
C ALA A 220 -1.09 -5.53 0.99
N GLY A 221 -1.16 -5.88 -0.29
CA GLY A 221 -0.61 -7.14 -0.77
C GLY A 221 -1.55 -7.86 -1.72
N ASN A 222 -1.51 -9.18 -1.67
CA ASN A 222 -2.31 -10.07 -2.50
C ASN A 222 -2.91 -11.20 -1.67
N PHE A 223 -4.22 -11.40 -1.80
CA PHE A 223 -4.90 -12.57 -1.26
C PHE A 223 -5.62 -13.30 -2.41
N ALA A 224 -5.57 -14.62 -2.42
CA ALA A 224 -6.46 -15.41 -3.26
C ALA A 224 -6.71 -16.79 -2.66
N GLY A 225 -7.99 -17.18 -2.61
CA GLY A 225 -8.44 -18.54 -2.33
C GLY A 225 -9.20 -19.14 -3.51
N CYS A 226 -9.79 -20.32 -3.28
CA CYS A 226 -10.83 -20.89 -4.15
C CYS A 226 -10.53 -20.88 -5.66
N SER A 227 -9.55 -21.69 -6.08
CA SER A 227 -9.21 -21.89 -7.50
C SER A 227 -8.66 -20.66 -8.23
N ALA A 228 -7.81 -19.89 -7.55
CA ALA A 228 -7.05 -18.82 -8.18
C ALA A 228 -5.93 -19.36 -9.09
N ASP A 229 -5.49 -18.52 -10.04
CA ASP A 229 -4.61 -18.91 -11.16
C ASP A 229 -3.20 -19.38 -10.79
N ASN A 230 -2.73 -19.02 -9.59
CA ASN A 230 -1.44 -19.47 -9.05
C ASN A 230 -1.62 -20.11 -7.66
N GLY A 231 -2.74 -20.82 -7.48
CA GLY A 231 -3.09 -21.44 -6.20
C GLY A 231 -3.46 -20.44 -5.12
N ASN A 232 -3.65 -20.95 -3.90
CA ASN A 232 -4.01 -20.11 -2.77
C ASN A 232 -2.79 -19.33 -2.28
N VAL A 233 -2.94 -18.02 -2.06
CA VAL A 233 -1.87 -17.12 -1.60
C VAL A 233 -2.39 -16.11 -0.59
N ASP A 234 -1.52 -15.71 0.33
CA ASP A 234 -1.73 -14.58 1.24
C ASP A 234 -0.37 -13.92 1.42
N ILE A 235 -0.12 -12.90 0.60
CA ILE A 235 1.13 -12.17 0.53
C ILE A 235 0.86 -10.80 1.10
N THR A 236 1.36 -10.52 2.29
CA THR A 236 1.39 -9.17 2.82
C THR A 236 2.56 -8.40 2.20
N ALA A 237 2.28 -7.17 1.77
CA ALA A 237 3.30 -6.25 1.31
C ALA A 237 3.21 -4.89 2.01
N MET A 238 4.37 -4.27 2.16
CA MET A 238 4.48 -2.85 2.42
C MET A 238 4.17 -2.10 1.12
N ALA A 239 3.11 -1.29 1.09
CA ALA A 239 2.77 -0.53 -0.11
C ALA A 239 3.26 0.91 -0.07
N TYR A 240 3.28 1.55 -1.23
CA TYR A 240 3.67 2.96 -1.41
C TYR A 240 2.80 3.58 -2.51
N LEU A 241 2.38 4.84 -2.32
CA LEU A 241 1.60 5.60 -3.29
C LEU A 241 2.29 6.92 -3.61
N LEU A 242 2.98 6.95 -4.73
CA LEU A 242 3.82 8.06 -5.19
C LEU A 242 3.15 8.78 -6.35
N VAL A 243 3.28 10.10 -6.46
CA VAL A 243 2.68 10.86 -7.56
C VAL A 243 3.66 11.78 -8.27
N ARG A 244 3.42 12.03 -9.57
CA ARG A 244 4.25 12.87 -10.46
C ARG A 244 3.43 13.82 -11.32
#